data_AF-A0AAV6A2B7-F1
#
_entry.id   AF-A0AAV6A2B7-F1
#
_cell.length_a   1.000
_cell.length_b   1.000
_cell.length_c   1.000
_cell.angle_alpha   90.00
_cell.angle_beta   90.00
_cell.angle_gamma   90.00
#
_symmetry.space_group_name_H-M   'P 1'
#
loop_
_entity.id
_entity.type
_entity.pdbx_description
1 polymer ?
#
loop_
_entity_poly.entity_id
_entity_poly.type
_entity_poly.pdbx_seq_one_letter_code
_entity_poly.pdbx_strand_id
1 'polypeptide(L)'
;MESSHSAQSAGAAHQEHASVHTYLRVAVVLAILTAIEIGALYVPGLPPHILVTLIIIFGTFKFALVVAFFMHLRYDSKLLTALFVGPLMIATLIILAIMALFGSYLLLPRT
;
A
#
# COMPACT_ATOMS: atom_id res chain seq x y z
N MET A 1 -40.26 33.78 22.77
CA MET A 1 -40.17 32.79 23.85
C MET A 1 -40.43 31.43 23.20
N GLU A 2 -39.59 30.89 22.32
CA GLU A 2 -38.17 30.51 22.42
C GLU A 2 -37.77 29.92 23.78
N SER A 3 -37.19 28.72 23.72
CA SER A 3 -36.57 27.89 24.77
C SER A 3 -37.44 27.03 25.69
N SER A 4 -37.88 25.87 25.19
CA SER A 4 -37.96 24.63 25.99
C SER A 4 -38.28 23.39 25.14
N HIS A 5 -37.30 22.87 24.40
CA HIS A 5 -37.21 21.45 24.01
C HIS A 5 -35.73 21.09 23.78
N SER A 6 -34.94 21.12 24.84
CA SER A 6 -33.79 20.25 24.98
C SER A 6 -34.29 18.83 25.30
N ALA A 7 -33.63 17.84 24.69
CA ALA A 7 -33.83 16.39 24.86
C ALA A 7 -34.95 15.74 24.01
N GLN A 8 -34.67 15.51 22.72
CA GLN A 8 -35.15 14.28 22.07
C GLN A 8 -34.11 13.76 21.06
N SER A 9 -33.64 12.54 21.35
CA SER A 9 -32.90 11.62 20.49
C SER A 9 -31.39 11.83 20.31
N ALA A 10 -30.65 11.47 21.36
CA ALA A 10 -29.44 10.67 21.22
C ALA A 10 -29.76 9.34 20.48
N GLY A 11 -30.01 9.42 19.16
CA GLY A 11 -30.60 8.33 18.38
C GLY A 11 -30.14 8.20 16.93
N ALA A 12 -29.02 8.82 16.53
CA ALA A 12 -28.56 8.80 15.14
C ALA A 12 -27.06 8.49 14.97
N ALA A 13 -26.45 7.72 15.87
CA ALA A 13 -25.02 7.38 15.82
C ALA A 13 -24.77 5.86 15.74
N HIS A 14 -25.50 5.12 14.89
CA HIS A 14 -25.40 3.65 14.88
C HIS A 14 -25.43 2.94 13.51
N GLN A 15 -25.24 3.63 12.38
CA GLN A 15 -25.32 2.95 11.06
C GLN A 15 -24.23 3.29 10.02
N GLU A 16 -23.21 4.11 10.32
CA GLU A 16 -22.16 4.47 9.34
C GLU A 16 -20.71 4.09 9.73
N HIS A 17 -20.46 3.54 10.93
CA HIS A 17 -19.10 3.41 11.46
C HIS A 17 -18.39 2.07 11.19
N ALA A 18 -19.03 1.11 10.51
CA ALA A 18 -18.42 -0.19 10.25
C ALA A 18 -17.25 -0.12 9.23
N SER A 19 -17.28 0.85 8.30
CA SER A 19 -16.23 1.03 7.29
C SER A 19 -15.01 1.76 7.86
N VAL A 20 -15.21 2.88 8.58
CA VAL A 20 -14.15 3.76 9.09
C VAL A 20 -13.17 3.00 10.00
N HIS A 21 -13.68 2.13 10.87
CA HIS A 21 -12.83 1.37 11.79
C HIS A 21 -11.88 0.40 11.06
N THR A 22 -12.28 -0.10 9.88
CA THR A 22 -11.45 -0.96 9.04
C THR A 22 -10.30 -0.16 8.41
N TYR A 23 -10.61 1.01 7.84
CA TYR A 23 -9.60 1.91 7.29
C TYR A 23 -8.58 2.36 8.33
N LEU A 24 -9.04 2.71 9.54
CA LEU A 24 -8.15 3.09 10.64
C LEU A 24 -7.22 1.95 11.05
N ARG A 25 -7.72 0.70 11.13
CA ARG A 25 -6.86 -0.47 11.40
C ARG A 25 -5.78 -0.63 10.34
N VAL A 26 -6.14 -0.52 9.05
CA VAL A 26 -5.17 -0.62 7.95
C VAL A 26 -4.15 0.53 8.01
N ALA A 27 -4.59 1.75 8.30
CA ALA A 27 -3.70 2.90 8.48
C ALA A 27 -2.67 2.66 9.58
N VAL A 28 -3.11 2.13 10.73
CA VAL A 28 -2.22 1.80 11.86
C VAL A 28 -1.21 0.71 11.45
N VAL A 29 -1.63 -0.32 10.73
CA VAL A 29 -0.71 -1.36 10.23
C VAL A 29 0.34 -0.75 9.28
N LEU A 30 -0.07 0.11 8.35
CA LEU A 30 0.85 0.80 7.44
C LEU A 30 1.84 1.71 8.19
N ALA A 31 1.37 2.40 9.23
CA ALA A 31 2.20 3.25 10.08
C ALA A 31 3.25 2.42 10.83
N ILE A 32 2.85 1.29 11.42
CA ILE A 32 3.77 0.38 12.10
C ILE A 32 4.82 -0.17 11.13
N LEU A 33 4.41 -0.65 9.95
CA LEU A 33 5.35 -1.12 8.93
C LEU A 33 6.32 -0.03 8.47
N THR A 34 5.89 1.23 8.48
CA THR A 34 6.76 2.39 8.14
C THR A 34 7.72 2.72 9.27
N ALA A 35 7.27 2.68 10.52
CA ALA A 35 8.16 2.82 11.66
C ALA A 35 9.24 1.73 11.69
N ILE A 36 8.88 0.49 11.35
CA ILE A 36 9.84 -0.62 11.26
C ILE A 36 10.86 -0.40 10.15
N GLU A 37 10.45 0.04 8.95
CA GLU A 37 11.40 0.35 7.86
C GLU A 37 12.37 1.46 8.25
N ILE A 38 11.87 2.54 8.85
CA ILE A 38 12.72 3.63 9.33
C ILE A 38 13.68 3.08 10.41
N GLY A 39 13.20 2.29 11.36
CA GLY A 39 14.07 1.63 12.34
C GLY A 39 15.16 0.78 11.69
N ALA A 40 14.80 -0.05 10.70
CA ALA A 40 15.74 -0.89 9.97
C ALA A 40 16.76 -0.08 9.14
N LEU A 41 16.36 1.08 8.60
CA LEU A 41 17.25 1.98 7.86
C LEU A 41 18.25 2.73 8.75
N TYR A 42 17.87 3.03 9.99
CA TYR A 42 18.68 3.82 10.92
C TYR A 42 19.54 2.99 11.88
N VAL A 43 19.27 1.69 12.02
CA VAL A 43 20.11 0.80 12.85
C VAL A 43 21.35 0.34 12.05
N PRO A 44 22.56 0.75 12.45
CA PRO A 44 23.78 0.25 11.85
C PRO A 44 24.00 -1.22 12.26
N GLY A 45 24.42 -2.06 11.31
CA GLY A 45 24.76 -3.47 11.57
C GLY A 45 23.95 -4.49 10.76
N LEU A 46 22.92 -4.04 10.02
CA LEU A 46 22.20 -4.91 9.08
C LEU A 46 22.98 -5.06 7.76
N PRO A 47 23.14 -6.29 7.24
CA PRO A 47 23.73 -6.51 5.93
C PRO A 47 22.92 -5.81 4.83
N PRO A 48 23.57 -5.15 3.84
CA PRO A 48 22.88 -4.39 2.81
C PRO A 48 21.86 -5.21 2.01
N HIS A 49 22.16 -6.48 1.73
CA HIS A 49 21.27 -7.36 0.98
C HIS A 49 19.97 -7.66 1.75
N ILE A 50 20.06 -7.89 3.07
CA ILE A 50 18.89 -8.12 3.92
C ILE A 50 18.02 -6.86 3.96
N LEU A 51 18.65 -5.70 4.09
CA LEU A 51 17.97 -4.41 4.12
C LEU A 51 17.19 -4.16 2.83
N VAL A 52 17.84 -4.36 1.67
CA VAL A 52 17.19 -4.22 0.35
C VAL A 52 16.01 -5.18 0.20
N THR A 53 16.18 -6.46 0.53
CA THR A 53 15.09 -7.43 0.45
C THR A 53 13.93 -7.07 1.37
N LEU A 54 14.22 -6.64 2.60
CA LEU A 54 13.19 -6.24 3.57
C LEU A 54 12.37 -5.04 3.06
N ILE A 55 13.02 -4.01 2.54
CA ILE A 55 12.34 -2.82 1.98
C ILE A 55 11.49 -3.19 0.78
N ILE A 56 11.97 -4.04 -0.13
CA ILE A 56 11.17 -4.47 -1.29
C ILE A 56 9.90 -5.21 -0.82
N ILE A 57 10.02 -6.12 0.14
CA ILE A 57 8.88 -6.88 0.66
C ILE A 57 7.89 -5.95 1.37
N PHE A 58 8.38 -5.11 2.29
CA PHE A 58 7.53 -4.21 3.07
C PHE A 58 6.87 -3.15 2.19
N GLY A 59 7.61 -2.57 1.24
CA GLY A 59 7.10 -1.64 0.24
C GLY A 59 6.01 -2.26 -0.65
N THR A 60 6.24 -3.49 -1.15
CA THR A 60 5.25 -4.21 -1.97
C THR A 60 3.98 -4.49 -1.17
N PHE A 61 4.12 -4.93 0.08
CA PHE A 61 2.99 -5.22 0.96
C PHE A 61 2.18 -3.96 1.28
N LYS A 62 2.85 -2.85 1.63
CA LYS A 62 2.18 -1.56 1.88
C LYS A 62 1.41 -1.09 0.66
N PHE A 63 2.03 -1.16 -0.51
CA PHE A 63 1.38 -0.82 -1.76
C PHE A 63 0.12 -1.67 -1.98
N ALA A 64 0.20 -2.98 -1.79
CA ALA A 64 -0.96 -3.88 -1.91
C ALA A 64 -2.08 -3.53 -0.91
N LEU A 65 -1.76 -3.20 0.35
CA LEU A 65 -2.75 -2.78 1.34
C LEU A 65 -3.41 -1.45 0.97
N VAL A 66 -2.62 -0.47 0.51
CA VAL A 66 -3.14 0.83 0.07
C VAL A 66 -4.10 0.65 -1.10
N VAL A 67 -3.71 -0.15 -2.10
CA VAL A 67 -4.53 -0.40 -3.28
C VAL A 67 -5.80 -1.17 -2.92
N ALA A 68 -5.70 -2.22 -2.11
CA ALA A 68 -6.86 -3.04 -1.75
C ALA A 68 -7.89 -2.27 -0.91
N PHE A 69 -7.44 -1.48 0.07
CA PHE A 69 -8.33 -0.81 1.01
C PHE A 69 -8.55 0.67 0.62
N PHE A 70 -7.51 1.49 0.54
CA PHE A 70 -7.63 2.95 0.34
C PHE A 70 -8.03 3.37 -1.08
N MET A 71 -7.67 2.60 -2.11
CA MET A 71 -8.14 2.86 -3.48
C MET A 71 -9.47 2.18 -3.82
N HIS A 72 -10.19 1.70 -2.80
CA HIS A 72 -11.50 1.05 -2.93
C HIS A 72 -11.53 -0.24 -3.77
N LEU A 73 -10.42 -0.71 -4.34
CA LEU A 73 -10.38 -1.85 -5.27
C LEU A 73 -11.03 -3.13 -4.73
N ARG A 74 -10.99 -3.37 -3.41
CA ARG A 74 -11.66 -4.52 -2.77
C ARG A 74 -13.19 -4.38 -2.70
N TYR A 75 -13.70 -3.15 -2.71
CA TYR A 75 -15.12 -2.81 -2.60
C TYR A 75 -15.72 -2.33 -3.93
N ASP A 76 -14.88 -2.10 -4.95
CA ASP A 76 -15.26 -1.58 -6.24
C ASP A 76 -15.35 -2.65 -7.34
N SER A 77 -15.80 -2.25 -8.53
CA SER A 77 -15.98 -3.17 -9.66
C SER A 77 -14.64 -3.72 -10.21
N LYS A 78 -14.67 -4.98 -10.69
CA LYS A 78 -13.50 -5.68 -11.27
C LYS A 78 -12.84 -4.91 -12.43
N LEU A 79 -13.55 -3.98 -13.06
CA LEU A 79 -13.02 -3.09 -14.10
C LEU A 79 -11.96 -2.12 -13.57
N LEU A 80 -12.19 -1.50 -12.40
CA LEU A 80 -11.18 -0.63 -11.78
C LEU A 80 -9.97 -1.43 -11.32
N THR A 81 -10.19 -2.66 -10.84
CA THR A 81 -9.10 -3.58 -10.54
C THR A 81 -8.24 -3.87 -11.76
N ALA A 82 -8.86 -4.21 -12.89
CA ALA A 82 -8.16 -4.52 -14.14
C ALA A 82 -7.43 -3.29 -14.71
N LEU A 83 -8.04 -2.10 -14.63
CA LEU A 83 -7.44 -0.85 -15.09
C LEU A 83 -6.21 -0.45 -14.28
N PHE A 84 -6.12 -0.87 -13.01
CA PHE A 84 -4.95 -0.65 -12.17
C PHE A 84 -3.87 -1.73 -12.38
N VAL A 85 -4.27 -3.01 -12.32
CA VAL A 85 -3.34 -4.15 -12.39
C VAL A 85 -2.77 -4.33 -13.79
N GLY A 86 -3.54 -4.03 -14.85
CA GLY A 86 -3.09 -4.15 -16.24
C GLY A 86 -1.83 -3.33 -16.54
N PRO A 87 -1.86 -2.00 -16.38
CA PRO A 87 -0.68 -1.15 -16.55
C PRO A 87 0.47 -1.52 -15.59
N LEU A 88 0.17 -1.92 -14.36
CA LEU A 88 1.19 -2.34 -13.39
C LEU A 88 1.94 -3.60 -13.83
N MET A 89 1.22 -4.60 -14.33
CA MET A 89 1.80 -5.81 -14.91
C MET A 89 2.66 -5.47 -16.13
N ILE A 90 2.15 -4.64 -17.05
CA ILE A 90 2.90 -4.21 -18.23
C ILE A 90 4.18 -3.46 -17.82
N ALA A 91 4.11 -2.52 -16.89
CA ALA A 91 5.27 -1.78 -16.39
C ALA A 91 6.31 -2.73 -15.78
N THR A 92 5.87 -3.70 -14.97
CA THR A 92 6.76 -4.70 -14.36
C THR A 92 7.46 -5.54 -15.42
N LEU A 93 6.72 -6.01 -16.43
CA LEU A 93 7.28 -6.78 -17.54
C LEU A 93 8.28 -5.95 -18.36
N ILE A 94 7.99 -4.68 -18.61
CA ILE A 94 8.91 -3.77 -19.31
C ILE A 94 10.21 -3.60 -18.50
N ILE A 95 10.11 -3.37 -17.19
CA ILE A 95 11.29 -3.24 -16.32
C ILE A 95 12.13 -4.52 -16.34
N LEU A 96 11.50 -5.69 -16.24
CA LEU A 96 12.20 -6.98 -16.32
C LEU A 96 12.83 -7.22 -17.70
N ALA A 97 12.13 -6.87 -18.77
CA ALA A 97 12.64 -6.98 -20.14
C ALA A 97 13.84 -6.06 -20.35
N ILE A 98 13.80 -4.83 -19.84
CA ILE A 98 14.90 -3.87 -19.87
C ILE A 98 16.08 -4.40 -19.05
N MET A 99 15.86 -4.88 -17.82
CA MET A 99 16.93 -5.49 -17.01
C MET A 99 17.56 -6.70 -17.71
N ALA A 100 16.77 -7.55 -18.36
CA ALA A 100 17.29 -8.68 -19.13
C ALA A 100 18.06 -8.23 -20.38
N LEU A 101 17.57 -7.22 -21.10
CA LEU A 101 18.22 -6.68 -22.29
C LEU A 101 19.56 -6.02 -21.95
N PHE A 102 19.60 -5.11 -20.97
CA PHE A 102 20.85 -4.48 -20.55
C PHE A 102 21.76 -5.44 -19.80
N GLY A 103 21.23 -6.35 -18.99
CA GLY A 103 22.03 -7.39 -18.33
C GLY A 103 22.73 -8.30 -19.33
N SER A 104 22.03 -8.75 -20.38
CA SER A 104 22.64 -9.51 -21.48
C SER A 104 23.60 -8.66 -22.32
N TYR A 105 23.28 -7.39 -22.59
CA TYR A 105 24.17 -6.47 -23.32
C TYR A 105 25.44 -6.09 -22.54
N LEU A 106 25.39 -6.03 -21.21
CA LEU A 106 26.53 -5.71 -20.34
C LEU A 106 27.45 -6.92 -20.10
N LEU A 107 26.94 -8.14 -20.28
CA LEU A 107 27.68 -9.42 -20.13
C LEU A 107 28.31 -9.93 -21.43
N LEU A 108 28.05 -9.32 -22.59
CA LEU A 108 28.73 -9.61 -23.85
C LEU A 108 29.92 -8.66 -24.00
N PRO A 109 31.16 -9.05 -23.61
CA PRO A 109 32.34 -8.31 -24.00
C PRO A 109 32.41 -8.28 -25.53
N ARG A 110 32.23 -7.09 -26.09
CA ARG A 110 32.48 -6.83 -27.51
C ARG A 110 33.99 -6.71 -27.70
N THR A 111 34.58 -7.74 -28.31
CA THR A 111 35.83 -7.65 -29.06
C THR A 111 35.67 -6.69 -30.23
#